data_AF-A0A6J5J1U3-F1
#
_entry.id   AF-A0A6J5J1U3-F1
#
_cell.length_a   1.000
_cell.length_b   1.000
_cell.length_c   1.000
_cell.angle_alpha   90.00
_cell.angle_beta   90.00
_cell.angle_gamma   90.00
#
_symmetry.space_group_name_H-M   'P 1'
#
loop_
_entity.id
_entity.type
_entity.pdbx_description
1 polymer ?
#
loop_
_entity_poly.entity_id
_entity_poly.type
_entity_poly.pdbx_seq_one_letter_code
_entity_poly.pdbx_strand_id
1 'polypeptide(L)'
;MASKSVVIEVKEITLAIELIELGARLQLLEAETSLSRDRLIKLYKELKGVSPPKGMLPFSTDWFMTWQPNIHSSLFYNIYRFMQDHGRCEPIQSIVKAYRLYQEHVNLSGDEAAMSQA
;
A
#
# COMPACT_ATOMS: atom_id res chain seq x y z
N MET A 1 -8.82 -8.78 31.15
CA MET A 1 -8.26 -8.22 29.91
C MET A 1 -7.59 -9.37 29.16
N ALA A 2 -8.17 -9.82 28.05
CA ALA A 2 -7.56 -10.88 27.26
C ALA A 2 -6.24 -10.36 26.67
N SER A 3 -5.14 -11.06 26.95
CA SER A 3 -3.85 -10.75 26.36
C SER A 3 -3.98 -10.81 24.84
N LYS A 4 -3.67 -9.71 24.14
CA LYS A 4 -3.58 -9.73 22.67
C LYS A 4 -2.62 -10.87 22.29
N SER A 5 -3.06 -11.73 21.37
CA SER A 5 -2.24 -12.84 20.90
C SER A 5 -0.96 -12.30 20.24
N VAL A 6 0.20 -12.76 20.70
CA VAL A 6 1.51 -12.40 20.14
C VAL A 6 1.56 -12.70 18.64
N VAL A 7 0.89 -13.77 18.20
CA VAL A 7 0.82 -14.15 16.78
C VAL A 7 0.09 -13.10 15.95
N ILE A 8 -0.97 -12.49 16.49
CA ILE A 8 -1.71 -11.42 15.81
C ILE A 8 -0.85 -10.17 15.74
N GLU A 9 -0.18 -9.82 16.84
CA GLU A 9 0.71 -8.66 16.88
C GLU A 9 1.86 -8.79 15.87
N VAL A 10 2.48 -9.96 15.76
CA VAL A 10 3.52 -10.23 14.76
C VAL A 10 2.96 -10.05 13.35
N LYS A 11 1.76 -10.59 13.05
CA LYS A 11 1.14 -10.42 11.73
C LYS A 11 0.89 -8.96 11.37
N GLU A 12 0.44 -8.14 12.32
CA GLU A 12 0.21 -6.71 12.09
C GLU A 12 1.51 -5.95 11.83
N ILE A 13 2.58 -6.29 12.56
CA ILE A 13 3.91 -5.70 12.34
C ILE A 13 4.43 -6.11 10.97
N THR A 14 4.33 -7.38 10.59
CA THR A 14 4.77 -7.86 9.26
C THR A 14 4.00 -7.15 8.14
N LEU A 15 2.68 -6.99 8.28
CA LEU A 15 1.88 -6.24 7.31
C LEU A 15 2.32 -4.77 7.22
N ALA A 16 2.55 -4.11 8.35
CA ALA A 16 3.01 -2.72 8.37
C ALA A 16 4.38 -2.57 7.71
N ILE A 17 5.32 -3.49 7.95
CA ILE A 17 6.64 -3.50 7.30
C ILE A 17 6.46 -3.60 5.78
N GLU A 18 5.68 -4.57 5.31
CA GLU A 18 5.45 -4.77 3.88
C GLU A 18 4.85 -3.54 3.20
N LEU A 19 3.85 -2.92 3.83
CA LEU A 19 3.24 -1.68 3.31
C LEU A 19 4.27 -0.52 3.28
N ILE A 20 5.08 -0.36 4.32
CA ILE A 20 6.14 0.68 4.36
C ILE A 20 7.19 0.44 3.26
N GLU A 21 7.61 -0.81 3.06
CA GLU A 21 8.56 -1.17 2.01
C GLU A 21 8.02 -0.81 0.64
N LEU A 22 6.75 -1.14 0.39
CA LEU A 22 6.03 -0.75 -0.82
C LEU A 22 5.91 0.75 -0.98
N GLY A 23 6.02 1.53 0.11
CA GLY A 23 6.04 2.99 0.17
C GLY A 23 4.71 3.61 0.64
N ALA A 24 3.87 2.80 1.29
CA ALA A 24 2.55 3.19 1.73
C ALA A 24 2.60 4.43 2.62
N ARG A 25 1.58 5.27 2.49
CA ARG A 25 1.43 6.45 3.34
C ARG A 25 0.97 6.05 4.74
N LEU A 26 1.29 6.89 5.71
CA LEU A 26 0.93 6.66 7.11
C LEU A 26 -0.58 6.50 7.29
N GLN A 27 -1.40 7.21 6.50
CA GLN A 27 -2.85 7.11 6.54
C GLN A 27 -3.36 5.72 6.14
N LEU A 28 -2.75 5.09 5.13
CA LEU A 28 -3.08 3.73 4.72
C LEU A 28 -2.68 2.73 5.81
N LEU A 29 -1.50 2.90 6.40
CA LEU A 29 -1.02 2.08 7.51
C LEU A 29 -1.94 2.17 8.75
N GLU A 30 -2.45 3.37 9.06
CA GLU A 30 -3.40 3.60 10.15
C GLU A 30 -4.78 2.98 9.89
N ALA A 31 -5.21 2.90 8.63
CA ALA A 31 -6.49 2.30 8.24
C ALA A 31 -6.44 0.76 8.22
N GLU A 32 -5.30 0.18 7.85
CA GLU A 32 -5.17 -1.26 7.58
C GLU A 32 -4.51 -2.06 8.71
N THR A 33 -4.03 -1.39 9.77
CA THR A 33 -3.38 -2.05 10.92
C THR A 33 -3.97 -1.54 12.24
N SER A 34 -3.95 -2.34 13.32
CA SER A 34 -4.33 -1.85 14.66
C SER A 34 -3.17 -1.26 15.47
N LEU A 35 -2.03 -1.01 14.81
CA LEU A 35 -0.85 -0.42 15.44
C LEU A 35 -1.10 1.06 15.75
N SER A 36 -0.60 1.52 16.90
CA SER A 36 -0.69 2.94 17.23
C SER A 36 0.16 3.77 16.28
N ARG A 37 -0.28 5.02 16.04
CA ARG A 37 0.43 5.99 15.21
C ARG A 37 1.90 6.16 15.60
N ASP A 38 2.19 6.23 16.89
CA ASP A 38 3.58 6.34 17.37
C ASP A 38 4.43 5.12 17.01
N ARG A 39 3.84 3.92 17.02
CA ARG A 39 4.53 2.68 16.64
C ARG A 39 4.77 2.62 15.14
N LEU A 40 3.80 3.05 14.33
CA LEU A 40 3.96 3.17 12.87
C LEU A 40 5.04 4.20 12.50
N ILE A 41 5.09 5.35 13.15
CA ILE A 41 6.12 6.37 12.91
C ILE A 41 7.52 5.85 13.27
N LYS A 42 7.65 5.14 14.39
CA LYS A 42 8.92 4.51 14.79
C LYS A 42 9.35 3.47 13.75
N LEU A 43 8.45 2.56 13.37
CA LEU A 43 8.72 1.53 12.38
C LEU A 43 9.14 2.13 11.02
N TYR A 44 8.44 3.19 10.57
CA TYR A 44 8.78 3.88 9.34
C TYR A 44 10.19 4.49 9.39
N LYS A 45 10.55 5.14 10.50
CA LYS A 45 11.89 5.71 10.69
C LYS A 45 12.98 4.64 10.74
N GLU A 46 12.71 3.51 11.38
CA GLU A 46 13.65 2.38 11.44
C GLU A 46 13.92 1.79 10.05
N LEU A 47 12.88 1.68 9.21
CA LEU A 47 12.99 1.07 7.87
C LEU A 47 13.51 2.04 6.79
N LYS A 48 13.02 3.28 6.76
CA LYS A 48 13.31 4.25 5.69
C LYS A 48 14.32 5.32 6.10
N GLY A 49 14.71 5.41 7.37
CA GLY A 49 15.66 6.40 7.89
C GLY A 49 15.14 7.85 7.93
N VAL A 50 13.94 8.10 7.40
CA VAL A 50 13.32 9.43 7.31
C VAL A 50 11.96 9.44 7.99
N SER A 51 11.45 10.63 8.33
CA SER A 51 10.07 10.73 8.82
C SER A 51 9.08 10.57 7.66
N PRO A 52 7.90 9.97 7.88
CA PRO A 52 6.89 9.84 6.84
C PRO A 52 6.49 11.23 6.31
N PRO A 53 6.27 11.36 4.99
CA PRO A 53 5.93 12.64 4.38
C PRO A 53 4.64 13.20 4.98
N LYS A 54 4.68 14.48 5.39
CA LYS A 54 3.52 15.20 5.91
C LYS A 54 2.84 15.89 4.74
N GLY A 55 1.64 15.44 4.37
CA GLY A 55 0.85 16.06 3.32
C GLY A 55 -0.52 15.43 3.19
N MET A 56 -1.49 16.23 2.74
CA MET A 56 -2.80 15.71 2.31
C MET A 56 -2.64 15.06 0.93
N LEU A 57 -3.29 13.93 0.73
CA LEU A 57 -3.44 13.32 -0.60
C LEU A 57 -4.07 14.36 -1.55
N PRO A 58 -3.64 14.44 -2.83
CA PRO A 58 -4.52 14.98 -3.84
C PRO A 58 -5.68 14.00 -3.99
N PHE A 59 -6.80 14.28 -3.32
CA PHE A 59 -8.05 13.51 -3.43
C PHE A 59 -8.85 13.87 -4.70
N SER A 60 -8.24 14.50 -5.71
CA SER A 60 -8.98 14.83 -6.91
C SER A 60 -9.14 13.58 -7.77
N THR A 61 -10.40 13.19 -8.00
CA THR A 61 -10.72 12.18 -9.02
C THR A 61 -10.21 12.60 -10.39
N ASP A 62 -10.02 13.90 -10.61
CA ASP A 62 -9.45 14.50 -11.81
C ASP A 62 -8.04 13.99 -12.15
N TRP A 63 -7.25 13.58 -11.13
CA TRP A 63 -5.93 12.99 -11.39
C TRP A 63 -6.04 11.75 -12.27
N PHE A 64 -7.05 10.90 -12.04
CA PHE A 64 -7.30 9.67 -12.80
C PHE A 64 -7.88 9.92 -14.20
N MET A 65 -8.33 11.14 -14.50
CA MET A 65 -8.87 11.49 -15.81
C MET A 65 -7.79 11.91 -16.81
N THR A 66 -6.56 12.13 -16.35
CA THR A 66 -5.42 12.41 -17.24
C THR A 66 -4.90 11.12 -17.86
N TRP A 67 -4.48 11.17 -19.14
CA TRP A 67 -4.23 9.97 -19.96
C TRP A 67 -3.28 8.96 -19.30
N GLN A 68 -2.14 9.41 -18.76
CA GLN A 68 -1.13 8.51 -18.19
C GLN A 68 -1.62 7.90 -16.86
N PRO A 69 -1.99 8.68 -15.82
CA PRO A 69 -2.65 8.16 -14.61
C PRO A 69 -3.84 7.24 -14.87
N ASN A 70 -4.65 7.53 -15.91
CA ASN A 70 -5.78 6.69 -16.28
C ASN A 70 -5.33 5.27 -16.69
N ILE A 71 -4.30 5.16 -17.53
CA ILE A 71 -3.76 3.87 -17.97
C ILE A 71 -3.19 3.10 -16.78
N HIS A 72 -2.35 3.73 -15.95
CA HIS A 72 -1.73 3.03 -14.82
C HIS A 72 -2.76 2.61 -13.74
N SER A 73 -3.72 3.48 -13.43
CA SER A 73 -4.79 3.15 -12.46
C SER A 73 -5.72 2.06 -12.98
N SER A 74 -6.06 2.08 -14.27
CA SER A 74 -6.88 1.03 -14.90
C SER A 74 -6.15 -0.32 -14.90
N LEU A 75 -4.86 -0.34 -15.22
CA LEU A 75 -4.04 -1.55 -15.16
C LEU A 75 -4.02 -2.13 -13.73
N PHE A 76 -3.69 -1.30 -12.74
CA PHE A 76 -3.68 -1.74 -11.35
C PHE A 76 -5.06 -2.22 -10.88
N TYR A 77 -6.12 -1.49 -11.21
CA TYR A 77 -7.48 -1.86 -10.83
C TYR A 77 -7.89 -3.21 -11.42
N ASN A 78 -7.53 -3.49 -12.67
CA ASN A 78 -7.78 -4.79 -13.30
C ASN A 78 -7.02 -5.92 -12.61
N ILE A 79 -5.74 -5.71 -12.27
CA ILE A 79 -4.95 -6.68 -11.51
C ILE A 79 -5.60 -6.91 -10.13
N TYR A 80 -5.97 -5.85 -9.44
CA TYR A 80 -6.63 -5.92 -8.13
C TYR A 80 -7.95 -6.70 -8.19
N ARG A 81 -8.80 -6.41 -9.18
CA ARG A 81 -10.06 -7.14 -9.41
C ARG A 81 -9.81 -8.63 -9.64
N PHE A 82 -8.82 -8.97 -10.47
CA PHE A 82 -8.43 -10.36 -10.65
C PHE A 82 -7.99 -11.02 -9.35
N MET A 83 -7.19 -10.34 -8.52
CA MET A 83 -6.74 -10.84 -7.22
C MET A 83 -7.89 -11.00 -6.22
N GLN A 84 -8.88 -10.11 -6.22
CA GLN A 84 -10.07 -10.27 -5.38
C GLN A 84 -10.92 -11.47 -5.81
N ASP A 85 -11.18 -11.60 -7.11
CA ASP A 85 -12.09 -12.61 -7.65
C ASP A 85 -11.48 -14.02 -7.58
N HIS A 86 -10.17 -14.15 -7.78
CA HIS A 86 -9.50 -15.45 -7.92
C HIS A 86 -8.43 -15.74 -6.84
N GLY A 87 -7.90 -14.70 -6.18
CA GLY A 87 -6.75 -14.83 -5.29
C GLY A 87 -7.07 -15.36 -3.89
N ARG A 88 -8.35 -15.40 -3.47
CA ARG A 88 -8.80 -15.87 -2.15
C ARG A 88 -7.97 -15.28 -0.98
N CYS A 89 -7.66 -13.99 -1.09
CA CYS A 89 -6.87 -13.26 -0.11
C CYS A 89 -7.74 -12.20 0.58
N GLU A 90 -7.34 -11.79 1.79
CA GLU A 90 -7.91 -10.61 2.44
C GLU A 90 -7.77 -9.37 1.53
N PRO A 91 -8.64 -8.35 1.66
CA PRO A 91 -8.62 -7.18 0.80
C PRO A 91 -7.25 -6.49 0.71
N ILE A 92 -6.60 -6.22 1.86
CA ILE A 92 -5.28 -5.59 1.89
C ILE A 92 -4.20 -6.45 1.24
N GLN A 93 -4.28 -7.77 1.40
CA GLN A 93 -3.35 -8.70 0.76
C GLN A 93 -3.54 -8.72 -0.77
N SER A 94 -4.76 -8.51 -1.23
CA SER A 94 -5.06 -8.36 -2.66
C SER A 94 -4.48 -7.05 -3.21
N ILE A 95 -4.57 -5.95 -2.45
CA ILE A 95 -3.95 -4.66 -2.81
C ILE A 95 -2.44 -4.79 -2.92
N VAL A 96 -1.79 -5.35 -1.89
CA VAL A 96 -0.34 -5.56 -1.83
C VAL A 96 0.14 -6.35 -3.04
N LYS A 97 -0.47 -7.51 -3.31
CA LYS A 97 -0.10 -8.37 -4.45
C LYS A 97 -0.35 -7.69 -5.79
N ALA A 98 -1.49 -7.01 -5.94
CA ALA A 98 -1.80 -6.29 -7.16
C ALA A 98 -0.82 -5.14 -7.43
N TYR A 99 -0.40 -4.42 -6.38
CA TYR A 99 0.57 -3.34 -6.51
C TYR A 99 1.96 -3.85 -6.89
N ARG A 100 2.40 -4.97 -6.31
CA ARG A 100 3.67 -5.64 -6.70
C ARG A 100 3.65 -6.06 -8.18
N LEU A 101 2.58 -6.69 -8.64
CA LEU A 101 2.43 -7.09 -10.05
C LEU A 101 2.40 -5.88 -10.99
N TYR A 102 1.73 -4.79 -10.58
CA TYR A 102 1.74 -3.54 -11.33
C TYR A 102 3.17 -2.96 -11.44
N GLN A 103 3.93 -2.93 -10.34
CA GLN A 103 5.31 -2.44 -10.35
C GLN A 103 6.20 -3.30 -11.25
N GLU A 104 6.05 -4.62 -11.20
CA GLU A 104 6.76 -5.54 -12.09
C GLU A 104 6.44 -5.27 -13.57
N HIS A 105 5.16 -5.08 -13.90
CA HIS A 105 4.74 -4.76 -15.26
C HIS A 105 5.33 -3.44 -15.75
N VAL A 106 5.27 -2.38 -14.93
CA VAL A 106 5.82 -1.06 -15.29
C VAL A 106 7.34 -1.14 -15.49
N ASN A 107 8.05 -1.83 -14.60
CA ASN A 107 9.49 -2.01 -14.71
C ASN A 107 9.89 -2.77 -15.99
N LEU A 108 9.10 -3.77 -16.40
CA LEU A 108 9.35 -4.53 -17.63
C LEU A 108 9.05 -3.72 -18.90
N SER A 109 8.03 -2.85 -18.86
CA SER A 109 7.65 -2.00 -19.99
C SER A 109 8.61 -0.82 -20.21
N GLY A 110 9.47 -0.50 -19.24
CA GLY A 110 10.37 0.66 -19.29
C GLY A 110 9.66 2.00 -19.09
N ASP A 111 8.41 1.97 -18.63
CA ASP A 111 7.61 3.17 -18.34
C ASP A 111 7.95 3.72 -16.94
N GLU A 112 7.82 5.04 -16.75
CA GLU A 112 7.86 5.62 -15.41
C GLU A 112 6.56 5.30 -14.65
N ALA A 113 6.69 4.82 -13.41
CA ALA A 113 5.54 4.57 -12.55
C ALA A 113 4.82 5.89 -12.21
N ALA A 114 3.70 6.17 -12.88
CA ALA A 114 2.92 7.38 -12.63
C ALA A 114 2.12 7.33 -11.31
N MET A 115 1.80 6.13 -10.81
CA MET A 115 1.09 5.99 -9.54
C MET A 115 2.01 6.21 -8.33
N SER A 116 2.07 7.46 -7.87
CA SER A 116 2.56 7.76 -6.52
C SER A 116 1.47 7.45 -5.48
N GLN A 117 1.44 6.17 -5.09
CA GLN A 117 0.80 5.57 -3.91
C GLN A 117 -0.33 6.37 -3.27
N ALA A 118 -1.55 5.86 -3.47
CA ALA A 118 -2.73 6.19 -2.69
C ALA A 118 -2.51 5.93 -1.19
#